data_AF-A0A8M1GJR2-F1
#
_entry.id   AF-A0A8M1GJR2-F1
#
_cell.length_a   1.000
_cell.length_b   1.000
_cell.length_c   1.000
_cell.angle_alpha   90.00
_cell.angle_beta   90.00
_cell.angle_gamma   90.00
#
_symmetry.space_group_name_H-M   'P 1'
#
loop_
_entity.id
_entity.type
_entity.pdbx_description
1 polymer ?
#
loop_
_entity_poly.entity_id
_entity_poly.type
_entity_poly.pdbx_seq_one_letter_code
_entity_poly.pdbx_strand_id
1 'polypeptide(L)'
;MAFQELLDQVGGLGKFQVLQMVLILPFAMMIICQILLENFTAAIPGHRCWVPLLDNDTVSDNDTGILSPDALLRISIPLDSDLRLEKCHRFIHPQWQLLHLNGTFTNMTEPDKETCLDGWVYDQSSFPSTIVTEWDLVCNYQSQKSIVQSLFMAGMLVGGLIGGHLSDRFGRKLILRWCLLLLTIFGTSAAFVHTFLIYCSLRFLSGCSSIIILTNGMMLIIEWVRPPSKVMAITVIFCALSVGQIVLGGLAFVFREWRTLQLVVSVPFLVFFLSSRWLVESARWLIVNNKPEEGLKALRKVAHINGMQNAGDALTMEIWNHSTLLWRHNQSTAFWEQYFPIPGSLWSSHCHSPKSSSFSTESYGPSNNPDTFHVPGGTFCFGQHVCASRARALGLDTVAGRCGPTVAPLLMTLMVYLPTLPWIIYGVFPIIAGLVVLFLPETRDLPLLDTIHDMKKNKEVSRKVNEINSSVRVTKI
;
A
#
# COMPACT_ATOMS: atom_id res chain seq x y z
N MET A 1 15.24 15.61 18.38
CA MET A 1 15.59 16.98 18.78
C MET A 1 16.52 17.62 17.75
N ALA A 2 17.81 17.29 17.65
CA ALA A 2 18.74 17.96 16.71
C ALA A 2 18.30 18.07 15.22
N PHE A 3 17.78 16.99 14.60
CA PHE A 3 17.32 17.09 13.20
C PHE A 3 16.02 17.89 13.03
N GLN A 4 15.17 17.92 14.06
CA GLN A 4 13.94 18.72 14.02
C GLN A 4 14.27 20.21 14.11
N GLU A 5 15.28 20.57 14.91
CA GLU A 5 15.79 21.95 14.99
C GLU A 5 16.33 22.44 13.63
N LEU A 6 17.01 21.56 12.87
CA LEU A 6 17.40 21.88 11.49
C LEU A 6 16.18 22.14 10.61
N LEU A 7 15.16 21.28 10.63
CA LEU A 7 13.92 21.52 9.87
C LEU A 7 13.17 22.78 10.35
N ASP A 8 13.32 23.15 11.62
CA ASP A 8 12.78 24.38 12.17
C ASP A 8 13.50 25.60 11.61
N GLN A 9 14.83 25.57 11.52
CA GLN A 9 15.62 26.63 10.89
C GLN A 9 15.37 26.80 9.40
N VAL A 10 14.85 25.79 8.71
CA VAL A 10 14.55 25.84 7.27
C VAL A 10 13.07 26.17 6.98
N GLY A 11 12.26 26.43 8.02
CA GLY A 11 10.89 26.92 7.84
C GLY A 11 9.90 25.79 7.53
N GLY A 12 9.83 24.80 8.42
CA GLY A 12 9.19 23.49 8.23
C GLY A 12 7.72 23.36 7.77
N LEU A 13 7.00 24.45 7.48
CA LEU A 13 5.77 24.44 6.67
C LEU A 13 5.77 25.58 5.62
N GLY A 14 6.91 25.78 4.97
CA GLY A 14 7.10 26.81 3.97
C GLY A 14 6.61 26.39 2.58
N LYS A 15 6.89 27.26 1.60
CA LYS A 15 6.49 27.09 0.19
C LYS A 15 6.99 25.77 -0.40
N PHE A 16 8.17 25.29 0.02
CA PHE A 16 8.72 24.03 -0.45
C PHE A 16 7.86 22.82 -0.03
N GLN A 17 7.46 22.75 1.24
CA GLN A 17 6.65 21.64 1.74
C GLN A 17 5.29 21.62 1.04
N VAL A 18 4.68 22.79 0.83
CA VAL A 18 3.44 22.92 0.06
C VAL A 18 3.63 22.48 -1.38
N LEU A 19 4.69 22.94 -2.05
CA LEU A 19 5.02 22.53 -3.42
C LEU A 19 5.23 21.01 -3.53
N GLN A 20 5.95 20.42 -2.58
CA GLN A 20 6.18 18.97 -2.54
C GLN A 20 4.88 18.19 -2.31
N MET A 21 3.98 18.68 -1.44
CA MET A 21 2.65 18.10 -1.28
C MET A 21 1.83 18.21 -2.57
N VAL A 22 1.79 19.37 -3.22
CA VAL A 22 1.07 19.58 -4.49
C VAL A 22 1.60 18.67 -5.59
N LEU A 23 2.90 18.34 -5.60
CA LEU A 23 3.47 17.41 -6.56
C LEU A 23 3.11 15.94 -6.25
N ILE A 24 3.08 15.53 -4.97
CA ILE A 24 2.88 14.12 -4.58
C ILE A 24 1.39 13.75 -4.42
N LEU A 25 0.52 14.67 -3.99
CA LEU A 25 -0.91 14.38 -3.76
C LEU A 25 -1.63 13.86 -5.01
N PRO A 26 -1.41 14.41 -6.23
CA PRO A 26 -1.98 13.83 -7.45
C PRO A 26 -1.51 12.39 -7.72
N PHE A 27 -0.28 12.04 -7.33
CA PHE A 27 0.22 10.67 -7.45
C PHE A 27 -0.58 9.74 -6.53
N ALA A 28 -0.85 10.18 -5.30
CA ALA A 28 -1.66 9.44 -4.33
C ALA A 28 -3.11 9.27 -4.80
N MET A 29 -3.69 10.29 -5.44
CA MET A 29 -5.03 10.21 -6.03
C MET A 29 -5.08 9.16 -7.16
N MET A 30 -4.16 9.22 -8.11
CA MET A 30 -4.18 8.32 -9.25
C MET A 30 -3.79 6.88 -8.89
N ILE A 31 -2.90 6.68 -7.91
CA ILE A 31 -2.53 5.32 -7.50
C ILE A 31 -3.71 4.58 -6.88
N ILE A 32 -4.59 5.28 -6.16
CA ILE A 32 -5.77 4.66 -5.59
C ILE A 32 -6.81 4.31 -6.68
N CYS A 33 -6.86 5.09 -7.77
CA CYS A 33 -7.63 4.73 -8.97
C CYS A 33 -7.12 3.42 -9.57
N GLN A 34 -5.80 3.25 -9.68
CA GLN A 34 -5.19 2.04 -10.24
C GLN A 34 -5.44 0.80 -9.37
N ILE A 35 -5.40 0.95 -8.04
CA ILE A 35 -5.62 -0.15 -7.10
C ILE A 35 -7.07 -0.66 -7.17
N LEU A 36 -8.06 0.22 -7.39
CA LEU A 36 -9.47 -0.17 -7.44
C LEU A 36 -10.07 -0.27 -8.85
N LEU A 37 -9.25 -0.09 -9.87
CA LEU A 37 -9.67 -0.10 -11.28
C LEU A 37 -10.50 -1.33 -11.66
N GLU A 38 -10.13 -2.50 -11.13
CA GLU A 38 -10.79 -3.78 -11.44
C GLU A 38 -12.26 -3.85 -11.03
N ASN A 39 -12.68 -3.05 -10.05
CA ASN A 39 -14.09 -3.00 -9.64
C ASN A 39 -14.99 -2.61 -10.82
N PHE A 40 -14.49 -1.78 -11.73
CA PHE A 40 -15.21 -1.34 -12.93
C PHE A 40 -14.82 -2.15 -14.17
N THR A 41 -13.52 -2.42 -14.39
CA THR A 41 -13.07 -3.11 -15.60
C THR A 41 -13.46 -4.59 -15.65
N ALA A 42 -13.69 -5.22 -14.49
CA ALA A 42 -14.15 -6.60 -14.39
C ALA A 42 -15.61 -6.71 -13.91
N ALA A 43 -16.43 -5.69 -14.12
CA ALA A 43 -17.87 -5.80 -13.87
C ALA A 43 -18.48 -6.93 -14.72
N ILE A 44 -19.40 -7.71 -14.13
CA ILE A 44 -20.12 -8.78 -14.82
C ILE A 44 -21.46 -8.17 -15.28
N PRO A 45 -21.63 -7.85 -16.58
CA PRO A 45 -22.92 -7.41 -17.07
C PRO A 45 -23.96 -8.54 -17.00
N GLY A 46 -25.24 -8.16 -17.13
CA GLY A 46 -26.29 -9.15 -17.35
C GLY A 46 -25.93 -10.01 -18.55
N HIS A 47 -26.04 -11.33 -18.43
CA HIS A 47 -25.70 -12.26 -19.50
C HIS A 47 -26.72 -13.37 -19.58
N ARG A 48 -26.86 -13.91 -20.78
CA ARG A 48 -27.63 -15.10 -21.10
C ARG A 48 -26.85 -15.97 -22.07
N CYS A 49 -27.27 -17.21 -22.20
CA CYS A 49 -26.73 -18.13 -23.19
C CYS A 49 -27.12 -17.69 -24.60
N TRP A 50 -26.22 -17.91 -25.56
CA TRP A 50 -26.53 -17.72 -26.96
C TRP A 50 -27.54 -18.78 -27.43
N VAL A 51 -28.60 -18.34 -28.10
CA VAL A 51 -29.71 -19.18 -28.57
C VAL A 51 -29.74 -19.17 -30.11
N PRO A 52 -29.44 -20.30 -30.77
CA PRO A 52 -29.35 -20.34 -32.23
C PRO A 52 -30.61 -19.90 -32.98
N LEU A 53 -31.80 -20.11 -32.42
CA LEU A 53 -33.06 -19.70 -33.05
C LEU A 53 -33.32 -18.18 -32.98
N LEU A 54 -32.66 -17.48 -32.08
CA LEU A 54 -32.87 -16.05 -31.82
C LEU A 54 -31.69 -15.20 -32.28
N ASP A 55 -30.47 -15.64 -31.95
CA ASP A 55 -29.25 -14.84 -32.05
C ASP A 55 -28.45 -15.15 -33.34
N ASN A 56 -29.01 -15.92 -34.28
CA ASN A 56 -28.39 -16.20 -35.57
C ASN A 56 -28.80 -15.14 -36.62
N ASP A 57 -27.82 -14.40 -37.15
CA ASP A 57 -27.98 -13.26 -38.07
C ASP A 57 -28.59 -13.60 -39.44
N THR A 58 -28.87 -14.88 -39.73
CA THR A 58 -29.44 -15.31 -41.01
C THR A 58 -30.95 -15.09 -41.15
N VAL A 59 -31.65 -14.70 -40.08
CA VAL A 59 -33.08 -14.35 -40.17
C VAL A 59 -33.20 -12.89 -40.58
N SER A 60 -33.15 -12.66 -41.90
CA SER A 60 -33.56 -11.40 -42.50
C SER A 60 -34.99 -11.04 -42.04
N ASP A 61 -35.23 -9.75 -41.78
CA ASP A 61 -36.50 -9.05 -41.48
C ASP A 61 -37.72 -9.37 -42.39
N ASN A 62 -37.63 -10.37 -43.27
CA ASN A 62 -38.63 -10.71 -44.28
C ASN A 62 -39.40 -12.01 -44.02
N ASP A 63 -39.06 -12.80 -42.99
CA ASP A 63 -39.95 -13.88 -42.57
C ASP A 63 -40.85 -13.39 -41.44
N THR A 64 -42.16 -13.47 -41.67
CA THR A 64 -43.20 -13.23 -40.66
C THR A 64 -42.79 -13.83 -39.32
N GLY A 65 -42.45 -12.99 -38.34
CA GLY A 65 -42.08 -13.41 -37.00
C GLY A 65 -43.24 -14.14 -36.31
N ILE A 66 -43.26 -15.47 -36.43
CA ILE A 66 -44.33 -16.30 -35.87
C ILE A 66 -44.25 -16.33 -34.33
N LEU A 67 -43.10 -16.00 -33.72
CA LEU A 67 -42.88 -16.01 -32.27
C LEU A 67 -42.13 -14.76 -31.78
N SER A 68 -42.52 -14.22 -30.62
CA SER A 68 -41.82 -13.10 -29.98
C SER A 68 -40.45 -13.52 -29.43
N PRO A 69 -39.44 -12.62 -29.37
CA PRO A 69 -38.12 -12.93 -28.79
C PRO A 69 -38.19 -13.50 -27.37
N ASP A 70 -39.11 -12.99 -26.55
CA ASP A 70 -39.34 -13.48 -25.19
C ASP A 70 -39.88 -14.92 -25.16
N ALA A 71 -40.69 -15.30 -26.15
CA ALA A 71 -41.19 -16.65 -26.30
C ALA A 71 -40.06 -17.63 -26.65
N LEU A 72 -39.15 -17.24 -27.54
CA LEU A 72 -37.95 -18.02 -27.89
C LEU A 72 -37.00 -18.18 -26.70
N LEU A 73 -36.79 -17.12 -25.90
CA LEU A 73 -35.97 -17.21 -24.69
C LEU A 73 -36.58 -18.17 -23.65
N ARG A 74 -37.90 -18.13 -23.45
CA ARG A 74 -38.59 -19.00 -22.48
C ARG A 74 -38.53 -20.49 -22.83
N ILE A 75 -38.53 -20.84 -24.11
CA ILE A 75 -38.43 -22.25 -24.54
C ILE A 75 -36.99 -22.76 -24.55
N SER A 76 -36.00 -21.87 -24.66
CA SER A 76 -34.58 -22.25 -24.79
C SER A 76 -33.81 -22.18 -23.47
N ILE A 77 -34.22 -21.32 -22.53
CA ILE A 77 -33.50 -21.10 -21.27
C ILE A 77 -34.45 -21.37 -20.09
N PRO A 78 -34.05 -22.25 -19.14
CA PRO A 78 -34.83 -22.49 -17.93
C PRO A 78 -34.98 -21.24 -17.06
N LEU A 79 -35.97 -21.25 -16.16
CA LEU A 79 -36.11 -20.23 -15.13
C LEU A 79 -35.44 -20.72 -13.84
N ASP A 80 -34.71 -19.83 -13.18
CA ASP A 80 -34.15 -20.02 -11.85
C ASP A 80 -35.23 -19.90 -10.76
N SER A 81 -34.87 -20.17 -9.51
CA SER A 81 -35.72 -20.13 -8.31
C SER A 81 -36.47 -18.80 -8.13
N ASP A 82 -35.91 -17.69 -8.63
CA ASP A 82 -36.50 -16.34 -8.61
C ASP A 82 -37.41 -16.05 -9.82
N LEU A 83 -37.79 -17.06 -10.61
CA LEU A 83 -38.58 -16.93 -11.84
C LEU A 83 -37.92 -16.03 -12.90
N ARG A 84 -36.58 -15.95 -12.88
CA ARG A 84 -35.76 -15.23 -13.88
C ARG A 84 -35.06 -16.23 -14.78
N LEU A 85 -34.72 -15.83 -16.00
CA LEU A 85 -33.93 -16.67 -16.91
C LEU A 85 -32.62 -17.11 -16.23
N GLU A 86 -32.39 -18.41 -16.21
CA GLU A 86 -31.18 -19.03 -15.68
C GLU A 86 -29.99 -18.57 -16.53
N LYS A 87 -28.91 -18.13 -15.87
CA LYS A 87 -27.83 -17.43 -16.56
C LYS A 87 -26.78 -18.35 -17.18
N CYS A 88 -26.65 -19.58 -16.68
CA CYS A 88 -25.50 -20.44 -16.94
C CYS A 88 -25.81 -21.74 -17.69
N HIS A 89 -27.10 -22.08 -17.78
CA HIS A 89 -27.58 -23.31 -18.38
C HIS A 89 -28.67 -23.00 -19.39
N ARG A 90 -28.75 -23.83 -20.43
CA ARG A 90 -29.83 -23.82 -21.41
C ARG A 90 -30.39 -25.23 -21.59
N PHE A 91 -31.57 -25.35 -22.16
CA PHE A 91 -32.09 -26.66 -22.55
C PHE A 91 -31.34 -27.18 -23.76
N ILE A 92 -31.06 -28.49 -23.79
CA ILE A 92 -30.44 -29.15 -24.95
C ILE A 92 -31.35 -29.03 -26.17
N HIS A 93 -32.66 -29.19 -25.96
CA HIS A 93 -33.68 -29.05 -27.00
C HIS A 93 -34.71 -27.99 -26.58
N PRO A 94 -35.18 -27.13 -27.50
CA PRO A 94 -36.18 -26.11 -27.19
C PRO A 94 -37.48 -26.76 -26.72
N GLN A 95 -37.95 -26.32 -25.55
CA GLN A 95 -39.13 -26.84 -24.87
C GLN A 95 -40.39 -26.09 -25.34
N TRP A 96 -40.84 -26.38 -26.56
CA TRP A 96 -42.04 -25.77 -27.17
C TRP A 96 -43.30 -25.90 -26.29
N GLN A 97 -43.35 -26.92 -25.43
CA GLN A 97 -44.42 -27.15 -24.46
C GLN A 97 -44.61 -25.99 -23.49
N LEU A 98 -43.55 -25.23 -23.18
CA LEU A 98 -43.61 -24.06 -22.26
C LEU A 98 -44.42 -22.88 -22.82
N LEU A 99 -44.73 -22.87 -24.13
CA LEU A 99 -45.58 -21.84 -24.74
C LEU A 99 -47.07 -22.06 -24.46
N HIS A 100 -47.47 -23.31 -24.23
CA HIS A 100 -48.86 -23.70 -24.05
C HIS A 100 -49.16 -23.98 -22.57
N LEU A 101 -49.29 -22.91 -21.78
CA LEU A 101 -49.57 -22.95 -20.33
C LEU A 101 -50.92 -23.57 -19.90
N ASN A 102 -51.72 -24.13 -20.82
CA ASN A 102 -53.08 -24.62 -20.53
C ASN A 102 -53.23 -26.16 -20.52
N GLY A 103 -52.16 -26.93 -20.68
CA GLY A 103 -52.20 -28.40 -20.61
C GLY A 103 -51.83 -28.93 -19.22
N THR A 104 -52.65 -29.82 -18.65
CA THR A 104 -52.25 -30.64 -17.50
C THR A 104 -51.22 -31.68 -17.96
N PHE A 105 -49.93 -31.40 -17.70
CA PHE A 105 -48.84 -32.29 -18.09
C PHE A 105 -48.68 -33.44 -17.08
N THR A 106 -48.82 -34.68 -17.55
CA THR A 106 -48.56 -35.90 -16.78
C THR A 106 -47.08 -36.28 -16.87
N ASN A 107 -46.43 -36.46 -15.71
CA ASN A 107 -45.10 -37.05 -15.50
C ASN A 107 -44.07 -36.79 -16.62
N MET A 108 -43.48 -35.60 -16.61
CA MET A 108 -42.28 -35.33 -17.41
C MET A 108 -41.03 -35.58 -16.57
N THR A 109 -40.08 -36.34 -17.14
CA THR A 109 -38.68 -36.31 -16.73
C THR A 109 -38.16 -34.88 -16.81
N GLU A 110 -37.37 -34.49 -15.82
CA GLU A 110 -36.77 -33.16 -15.77
C GLU A 110 -36.02 -32.88 -17.08
N PRO A 111 -36.31 -31.76 -17.78
CA PRO A 111 -35.75 -31.51 -19.09
C PRO A 111 -34.22 -31.37 -19.01
N ASP A 112 -33.52 -32.05 -19.92
CA ASP A 112 -32.07 -32.08 -19.94
C ASP A 112 -31.49 -30.67 -20.17
N LYS A 113 -30.58 -30.27 -19.28
CA LYS A 113 -29.89 -28.99 -19.30
C LYS A 113 -28.43 -29.19 -19.68
N GLU A 114 -27.88 -28.25 -20.45
CA GLU A 114 -26.45 -28.18 -20.76
C GLU A 114 -25.86 -26.81 -20.41
N THR A 115 -24.53 -26.76 -20.27
CA THR A 115 -23.80 -25.50 -20.20
C THR A 115 -23.77 -24.82 -21.56
N CYS A 116 -23.61 -23.50 -21.58
CA CYS A 116 -23.73 -22.72 -22.80
C CYS A 116 -22.45 -22.82 -23.65
N LEU A 117 -22.44 -23.78 -24.58
CA LEU A 117 -21.30 -24.12 -25.43
C LEU A 117 -21.11 -23.16 -26.61
N ASP A 118 -22.22 -22.60 -27.12
CA ASP A 118 -22.23 -21.73 -28.30
C ASP A 118 -21.92 -20.26 -27.97
N GLY A 119 -21.51 -19.96 -26.74
CA GLY A 119 -21.14 -18.62 -26.28
C GLY A 119 -22.24 -17.90 -25.51
N TRP A 120 -22.02 -16.60 -25.30
CA TRP A 120 -22.80 -15.76 -24.39
C TRP A 120 -23.26 -14.48 -25.07
N VAL A 121 -24.44 -14.01 -24.69
CA VAL A 121 -24.95 -12.69 -25.06
C VAL A 121 -24.99 -11.81 -23.83
N TYR A 122 -24.23 -10.72 -23.86
CA TYR A 122 -24.11 -9.76 -22.76
C TYR A 122 -24.98 -8.52 -22.99
N ASP A 123 -25.58 -8.01 -21.93
CA ASP A 123 -26.28 -6.73 -21.92
C ASP A 123 -25.26 -5.58 -21.96
N GLN A 124 -25.26 -4.84 -23.07
CA GLN A 124 -24.36 -3.73 -23.32
C GLN A 124 -24.90 -2.37 -22.80
N SER A 125 -26.06 -2.35 -22.14
CA SER A 125 -26.70 -1.12 -21.64
C SER A 125 -25.81 -0.32 -20.67
N SER A 126 -25.10 -1.03 -19.77
CA SER A 126 -24.27 -0.45 -18.72
C SER A 126 -22.80 -0.34 -19.13
N PHE A 127 -22.24 -1.42 -19.68
CA PHE A 127 -20.85 -1.50 -20.12
C PHE A 127 -20.79 -2.12 -21.52
N PRO A 128 -20.20 -1.44 -22.52
CA PRO A 128 -20.08 -1.99 -23.87
C PRO A 128 -19.09 -3.16 -23.93
N SER A 129 -18.01 -3.10 -23.15
CA SER A 129 -17.00 -4.17 -23.05
C SER A 129 -16.33 -4.14 -21.69
N THR A 130 -16.14 -5.32 -21.09
CA THR A 130 -15.39 -5.55 -19.85
C THR A 130 -14.40 -6.69 -20.02
N ILE A 131 -13.49 -6.85 -19.06
CA ILE A 131 -12.58 -8.01 -18.97
C ILE A 131 -13.38 -9.32 -18.99
N VAL A 132 -14.58 -9.33 -18.40
CA VAL A 132 -15.41 -10.52 -18.32
C VAL A 132 -16.00 -10.86 -19.69
N THR A 133 -16.46 -9.87 -20.45
CA THR A 133 -17.05 -10.09 -21.78
C THR A 133 -16.02 -10.42 -22.85
N GLU A 134 -14.76 -10.00 -22.68
CA GLU A 134 -13.68 -10.27 -23.63
C GLU A 134 -13.20 -11.73 -23.58
N TRP A 135 -13.14 -12.31 -22.38
CA TRP A 135 -12.62 -13.66 -22.14
C TRP A 135 -13.69 -14.64 -21.64
N ASP A 136 -14.96 -14.29 -21.74
CA ASP A 136 -16.12 -15.11 -21.31
C ASP A 136 -15.99 -15.69 -19.90
N LEU A 137 -15.61 -14.82 -18.95
CA LEU A 137 -15.32 -15.20 -17.55
C LEU A 137 -16.58 -15.29 -16.69
N VAL A 138 -17.59 -16.00 -17.18
CA VAL A 138 -18.88 -16.21 -16.50
C VAL A 138 -19.06 -17.67 -16.04
N CYS A 139 -20.01 -17.89 -15.13
CA CYS A 139 -20.40 -19.22 -14.64
C CYS A 139 -19.21 -20.03 -14.09
N ASN A 140 -18.81 -21.12 -14.77
CA ASN A 140 -17.69 -21.98 -14.36
C ASN A 140 -16.36 -21.21 -14.22
N TYR A 141 -16.18 -20.16 -15.00
CA TYR A 141 -14.96 -19.33 -15.02
C TYR A 141 -15.09 -18.03 -14.20
N GLN A 142 -16.21 -17.84 -13.48
CA GLN A 142 -16.43 -16.64 -12.66
C GLN A 142 -15.33 -16.43 -11.60
N SER A 143 -14.73 -17.50 -11.09
CA SER A 143 -13.62 -17.44 -10.14
C SER A 143 -12.35 -16.79 -10.72
N GLN A 144 -12.17 -16.80 -12.04
CA GLN A 144 -10.99 -16.23 -12.70
C GLN A 144 -10.89 -14.71 -12.51
N LYS A 145 -12.02 -14.00 -12.45
CA LYS A 145 -12.05 -12.58 -12.08
C LYS A 145 -11.41 -12.35 -10.71
N SER A 146 -11.77 -13.15 -9.71
CA SER A 146 -11.19 -13.06 -8.36
C SER A 146 -9.70 -13.35 -8.36
N ILE A 147 -9.24 -14.28 -9.20
CA ILE A 147 -7.81 -14.61 -9.33
C ILE A 147 -7.02 -13.39 -9.82
N VAL A 148 -7.50 -12.63 -10.80
CA VAL A 148 -6.84 -11.40 -11.28
C VAL A 148 -6.64 -10.40 -10.13
N GLN A 149 -7.69 -10.15 -9.36
CA GLN A 149 -7.64 -9.21 -8.23
C GLN A 149 -6.69 -9.69 -7.14
N SER A 150 -6.73 -10.97 -6.81
CA SER A 150 -5.78 -11.56 -5.86
C SER A 150 -4.35 -11.52 -6.36
N LEU A 151 -4.09 -11.69 -7.67
CA LEU A 151 -2.76 -11.55 -8.25
C LEU A 151 -2.25 -10.11 -8.15
N PHE A 152 -3.09 -9.11 -8.42
CA PHE A 152 -2.70 -7.70 -8.24
C PHE A 152 -2.36 -7.40 -6.76
N MET A 153 -3.18 -7.88 -5.82
CA MET A 153 -2.96 -7.72 -4.39
C MET A 153 -1.72 -8.48 -3.89
N ALA A 154 -1.49 -9.70 -4.38
CA ALA A 154 -0.27 -10.47 -4.11
C ALA A 154 0.97 -9.76 -4.64
N GLY A 155 0.88 -9.15 -5.83
CA GLY A 155 1.91 -8.27 -6.36
C GLY A 155 2.22 -7.13 -5.40
N MET A 156 1.20 -6.42 -4.89
CA MET A 156 1.40 -5.39 -3.86
C MET A 156 2.06 -5.94 -2.58
N LEU A 157 1.71 -7.14 -2.13
CA LEU A 157 2.35 -7.75 -0.95
C LEU A 157 3.85 -7.97 -1.17
N VAL A 158 4.21 -8.59 -2.30
CA VAL A 158 5.62 -8.85 -2.70
C VAL A 158 6.38 -7.55 -2.90
N GLY A 159 5.75 -6.58 -3.57
CA GLY A 159 6.30 -5.24 -3.77
C GLY A 159 6.58 -4.50 -2.48
N GLY A 160 5.74 -4.63 -1.46
CA GLY A 160 5.93 -3.98 -0.16
C GLY A 160 7.14 -4.52 0.59
N LEU A 161 7.29 -5.85 0.61
CA LEU A 161 8.41 -6.54 1.26
C LEU A 161 9.76 -6.17 0.63
N ILE A 162 9.84 -6.25 -0.70
CA ILE A 162 11.07 -5.98 -1.45
C ILE A 162 11.34 -4.47 -1.51
N GLY A 163 10.30 -3.70 -1.85
CA GLY A 163 10.38 -2.26 -2.08
C GLY A 163 10.73 -1.46 -0.84
N GLY A 164 10.29 -1.88 0.35
CA GLY A 164 10.70 -1.26 1.61
C GLY A 164 12.21 -1.36 1.83
N HIS A 165 12.77 -2.56 1.65
CA HIS A 165 14.22 -2.79 1.79
C HIS A 165 15.03 -2.01 0.74
N LEU A 166 14.58 -2.03 -0.52
CA LEU A 166 15.23 -1.30 -1.60
C LEU A 166 15.17 0.22 -1.39
N SER A 167 14.05 0.74 -0.91
CA SER A 167 13.86 2.18 -0.66
C SER A 167 14.81 2.69 0.42
N ASP A 168 14.98 1.93 1.50
CA ASP A 168 15.91 2.29 2.56
C ASP A 168 17.37 2.23 2.09
N ARG A 169 17.73 1.30 1.18
CA ARG A 169 19.11 1.14 0.69
C ARG A 169 19.49 2.13 -0.41
N PHE A 170 18.63 2.32 -1.40
CA PHE A 170 18.93 3.08 -2.62
C PHE A 170 18.37 4.51 -2.62
N GLY A 171 17.48 4.82 -1.69
CA GLY A 171 16.83 6.14 -1.59
C GLY A 171 15.38 6.10 -2.06
N ARG A 172 14.54 6.88 -1.37
CA ARG A 172 13.10 6.88 -1.60
C ARG A 172 12.75 7.48 -2.96
N LYS A 173 13.44 8.56 -3.37
CA LYS A 173 13.18 9.23 -4.65
C LYS A 173 13.56 8.34 -5.84
N LEU A 174 14.70 7.65 -5.76
CA LEU A 174 15.18 6.80 -6.85
C LEU A 174 14.24 5.63 -7.07
N ILE A 175 13.89 4.91 -6.00
CA ILE A 175 12.97 3.78 -6.07
C ILE A 175 11.58 4.22 -6.51
N LEU A 176 11.06 5.35 -6.00
CA LEU A 176 9.79 5.93 -6.46
C LEU A 176 9.77 6.17 -7.98
N ARG A 177 10.85 6.76 -8.54
CA ARG A 177 10.94 7.03 -9.99
C ARG A 177 10.90 5.73 -10.80
N TRP A 178 11.64 4.71 -10.39
CA TRP A 178 11.63 3.42 -11.07
C TRP A 178 10.26 2.75 -11.00
N CYS A 179 9.60 2.76 -9.84
CA CYS A 179 8.27 2.19 -9.70
C CYS A 179 7.24 2.93 -10.55
N LEU A 180 7.29 4.27 -10.65
CA LEU A 180 6.42 5.05 -11.56
C LEU A 180 6.61 4.65 -13.03
N LEU A 181 7.86 4.42 -13.45
CA LEU A 181 8.16 3.94 -14.80
C LEU A 181 7.59 2.54 -15.05
N LEU A 182 7.83 1.60 -14.12
CA LEU A 182 7.31 0.23 -14.21
C LEU A 182 5.79 0.20 -14.24
N LEU A 183 5.13 1.01 -13.40
CA LEU A 183 3.67 1.12 -13.37
C LEU A 183 3.12 1.64 -14.70
N THR A 184 3.77 2.65 -15.28
CA THR A 184 3.37 3.20 -16.57
C THR A 184 3.47 2.12 -17.65
N ILE A 185 4.61 1.44 -17.76
CA ILE A 185 4.86 0.42 -18.80
C ILE A 185 3.86 -0.73 -18.67
N PHE A 186 3.77 -1.37 -17.50
CA PHE A 186 2.91 -2.53 -17.32
C PHE A 186 1.42 -2.15 -17.32
N GLY A 187 1.07 -0.99 -16.77
CA GLY A 187 -0.29 -0.48 -16.73
C GLY A 187 -0.85 -0.13 -18.11
N THR A 188 -0.06 0.51 -18.98
CA THR A 188 -0.49 0.77 -20.36
C THR A 188 -0.46 -0.50 -21.21
N SER A 189 0.53 -1.37 -21.04
CA SER A 189 0.63 -2.62 -21.79
C SER A 189 -0.58 -3.52 -21.52
N ALA A 190 -1.09 -3.54 -20.29
CA ALA A 190 -2.27 -4.34 -19.92
C ALA A 190 -3.53 -4.00 -20.74
N ALA A 191 -3.65 -2.78 -21.30
CA ALA A 191 -4.79 -2.38 -22.13
C ALA A 191 -4.74 -2.97 -23.55
N PHE A 192 -3.57 -3.37 -24.05
CA PHE A 192 -3.38 -3.87 -25.42
C PHE A 192 -3.27 -5.40 -25.50
N VAL A 193 -3.27 -6.07 -24.36
CA VAL A 193 -3.14 -7.52 -24.30
C VAL A 193 -4.47 -8.19 -24.64
N HIS A 194 -4.39 -9.27 -25.42
CA HIS A 194 -5.54 -10.11 -25.81
C HIS A 194 -5.46 -11.50 -25.17
N THR A 195 -4.32 -11.86 -24.57
CA THR A 195 -4.12 -13.13 -23.87
C THR A 195 -4.31 -12.96 -22.36
N PHE A 196 -5.26 -13.69 -21.78
CA PHE A 196 -5.61 -13.60 -20.36
C PHE A 196 -4.40 -13.81 -19.41
N LEU A 197 -3.54 -14.80 -19.69
CA LEU A 197 -2.37 -15.08 -18.85
C LEU A 197 -1.35 -13.92 -18.83
N ILE A 198 -1.08 -13.30 -19.98
CA ILE A 198 -0.17 -12.17 -20.07
C ILE A 198 -0.78 -10.97 -19.32
N TYR A 199 -2.09 -10.77 -19.42
CA TYR A 199 -2.80 -9.75 -18.67
C TYR A 199 -2.62 -9.96 -17.16
N CYS A 200 -2.81 -11.18 -16.65
CA CYS A 200 -2.58 -11.54 -15.25
C CYS A 200 -1.14 -11.25 -14.78
N SER A 201 -0.13 -11.61 -15.58
CA SER A 201 1.27 -11.32 -15.26
C SER A 201 1.56 -9.82 -15.20
N LEU A 202 1.04 -9.04 -16.16
CA LEU A 202 1.19 -7.58 -16.18
C LEU A 202 0.50 -6.91 -14.98
N ARG A 203 -0.69 -7.39 -14.59
CA ARG A 203 -1.40 -6.91 -13.40
C ARG A 203 -0.59 -7.21 -12.14
N PHE A 204 -0.04 -8.41 -11.98
CA PHE A 204 0.85 -8.74 -10.87
C PHE A 204 2.06 -7.78 -10.78
N LEU A 205 2.76 -7.55 -11.90
CA LEU A 205 3.93 -6.66 -11.96
C LEU A 205 3.55 -5.19 -11.66
N SER A 206 2.39 -4.73 -12.13
CA SER A 206 1.86 -3.41 -11.80
C SER A 206 1.53 -3.28 -10.30
N GLY A 207 1.01 -4.35 -9.69
CA GLY A 207 0.77 -4.46 -8.25
C GLY A 207 2.07 -4.29 -7.45
N CYS A 208 3.16 -4.97 -7.85
CA CYS A 208 4.48 -4.85 -7.19
C CYS A 208 4.96 -3.40 -7.08
N SER A 209 4.73 -2.59 -8.11
CA SER A 209 5.12 -1.17 -8.09
C SER A 209 4.17 -0.28 -7.29
N SER A 210 2.88 -0.63 -7.21
CA SER A 210 1.83 0.27 -6.74
C SER A 210 1.94 0.63 -5.25
N ILE A 211 2.25 -0.36 -4.40
CA ILE A 211 2.41 -0.12 -2.97
C ILE A 211 3.65 0.73 -2.65
N ILE A 212 4.71 0.58 -3.45
CA ILE A 212 5.98 1.25 -3.25
C ILE A 212 5.81 2.73 -3.58
N ILE A 213 5.07 3.03 -4.64
CA ILE A 213 4.70 4.40 -5.02
C ILE A 213 3.94 5.07 -3.88
N LEU A 214 2.91 4.39 -3.35
CA LEU A 214 2.09 4.90 -2.25
C LEU A 214 2.93 5.17 -1.00
N THR A 215 3.69 4.19 -0.53
CA THR A 215 4.46 4.29 0.73
C THR A 215 5.62 5.28 0.62
N ASN A 216 6.41 5.27 -0.46
CA ASN A 216 7.51 6.22 -0.64
C ASN A 216 7.01 7.65 -0.87
N GLY A 217 5.90 7.84 -1.58
CA GLY A 217 5.26 9.14 -1.74
C GLY A 217 4.87 9.74 -0.38
N MET A 218 4.18 8.97 0.46
CA MET A 218 3.81 9.41 1.81
C MET A 218 5.02 9.73 2.68
N MET A 219 6.04 8.86 2.70
CA MET A 219 7.24 9.06 3.50
C MET A 219 8.01 10.32 3.09
N LEU A 220 8.10 10.61 1.79
CA LEU A 220 8.75 11.83 1.30
C LEU A 220 8.06 13.09 1.81
N ILE A 221 6.73 13.12 1.94
CA ILE A 221 6.02 14.25 2.55
C ILE A 221 6.33 14.31 4.05
N ILE A 222 6.13 13.21 4.77
CA ILE A 222 6.21 13.18 6.25
C ILE A 222 7.62 13.51 6.76
N GLU A 223 8.67 13.12 6.04
CA GLU A 223 10.05 13.32 6.47
C GLU A 223 10.54 14.78 6.32
N TRP A 224 9.88 15.59 5.48
CA TRP A 224 10.17 17.01 5.29
C TRP A 224 9.27 17.95 6.10
N VAL A 225 8.23 17.41 6.73
CA VAL A 225 7.28 18.17 7.55
C VAL A 225 7.65 18.12 9.04
N ARG A 226 7.46 19.25 9.72
CA ARG A 226 7.66 19.38 11.17
C ARG A 226 6.73 18.49 11.99
N PRO A 227 7.17 17.94 13.14
CA PRO A 227 6.34 17.10 14.02
C PRO A 227 4.91 17.61 14.29
N PRO A 228 4.68 18.87 14.73
CA PRO A 228 3.32 19.36 14.99
C PRO A 228 2.43 19.37 13.75
N SER A 229 3.01 19.56 12.56
CA SER A 229 2.29 19.62 11.29
C SER A 229 2.20 18.27 10.57
N LYS A 230 2.85 17.21 11.08
CA LYS A 230 2.81 15.87 10.46
C LYS A 230 1.41 15.30 10.45
N VAL A 231 0.64 15.50 11.52
CA VAL A 231 -0.74 15.02 11.61
C VAL A 231 -1.57 15.63 10.49
N MET A 232 -1.50 16.95 10.30
CA MET A 232 -2.18 17.64 9.20
C MET A 232 -1.75 17.09 7.84
N ALA A 233 -0.46 16.91 7.59
CA ALA A 233 0.04 16.37 6.32
C ALA A 233 -0.49 14.94 6.06
N ILE A 234 -0.52 14.08 7.09
CA ILE A 234 -1.09 12.74 7.01
C ILE A 234 -2.59 12.80 6.70
N THR A 235 -3.34 13.67 7.38
CA THR A 235 -4.77 13.86 7.11
C THR A 235 -5.02 14.30 5.67
N VAL A 236 -4.25 15.27 5.15
CA VAL A 236 -4.36 15.73 3.76
C VAL A 236 -4.09 14.62 2.75
N ILE A 237 -3.09 13.76 3.02
CA ILE A 237 -2.80 12.58 2.20
C ILE A 237 -4.01 11.63 2.15
N PHE A 238 -4.62 11.31 3.31
CA PHE A 238 -5.79 10.44 3.35
C PHE A 238 -7.00 11.06 2.63
N CYS A 239 -7.23 12.36 2.79
CA CYS A 239 -8.25 13.07 2.03
C CYS A 239 -8.01 12.95 0.52
N ALA A 240 -6.76 13.11 0.06
CA ALA A 240 -6.43 12.93 -1.35
C ALA A 240 -6.69 11.50 -1.84
N LEU A 241 -6.40 10.48 -1.04
CA LEU A 241 -6.78 9.09 -1.37
C LEU A 241 -8.31 8.95 -1.52
N SER A 242 -9.10 9.54 -0.63
CA SER A 242 -10.56 9.52 -0.75
C SER A 242 -11.06 10.26 -2.00
N VAL A 243 -10.45 11.39 -2.36
CA VAL A 243 -10.80 12.09 -3.61
C VAL A 243 -10.47 11.23 -4.83
N GLY A 244 -9.33 10.53 -4.82
CA GLY A 244 -8.98 9.61 -5.91
C GLY A 244 -10.03 8.50 -6.13
N GLN A 245 -10.64 8.00 -5.06
CA GLN A 245 -11.74 7.04 -5.15
C GLN A 245 -12.97 7.59 -5.87
N ILE A 246 -13.35 8.83 -5.54
CA ILE A 246 -14.46 9.54 -6.18
C ILE A 246 -14.12 9.78 -7.67
N VAL A 247 -12.88 10.18 -7.96
CA VAL A 247 -12.39 10.38 -9.33
C VAL A 247 -12.48 9.10 -10.14
N LEU A 248 -12.11 7.93 -9.59
CA LEU A 248 -12.24 6.66 -10.29
C LEU A 248 -13.70 6.37 -10.70
N GLY A 249 -14.66 6.59 -9.79
CA GLY A 249 -16.09 6.42 -10.11
C GLY A 249 -16.56 7.36 -11.23
N GLY A 250 -16.10 8.62 -11.21
CA GLY A 250 -16.37 9.58 -12.29
C GLY A 250 -15.74 9.16 -13.63
N LEU A 251 -14.48 8.70 -13.61
CA LEU A 251 -13.80 8.19 -14.79
C LEU A 251 -14.49 6.96 -15.37
N ALA A 252 -14.95 6.03 -14.53
CA ALA A 252 -15.68 4.83 -14.97
C ALA A 252 -17.05 5.16 -15.57
N PHE A 253 -17.70 6.25 -15.12
CA PHE A 253 -18.95 6.71 -15.72
C PHE A 253 -18.76 7.29 -17.13
N VAL A 254 -17.67 8.05 -17.33
CA VAL A 254 -17.33 8.67 -18.62
C VAL A 254 -16.75 7.64 -19.60
N PHE A 255 -15.80 6.83 -19.15
CA PHE A 255 -15.11 5.81 -19.94
C PHE A 255 -15.61 4.43 -19.55
N ARG A 256 -16.63 3.94 -20.27
CA ARG A 256 -17.27 2.66 -19.98
C ARG A 256 -16.54 1.46 -20.59
N GLU A 257 -15.70 1.68 -21.60
CA GLU A 257 -14.83 0.67 -22.17
C GLU A 257 -13.62 0.42 -21.26
N TRP A 258 -13.40 -0.85 -20.90
CA TRP A 258 -12.35 -1.20 -19.95
C TRP A 258 -10.93 -0.89 -20.42
N ARG A 259 -10.62 -1.05 -21.71
CA ARG A 259 -9.29 -0.76 -22.28
C ARG A 259 -8.98 0.74 -22.21
N THR A 260 -9.95 1.57 -22.57
CA THR A 260 -9.86 3.03 -22.50
C THR A 260 -9.72 3.50 -21.05
N LEU A 261 -10.52 2.95 -20.13
CA LEU A 261 -10.42 3.25 -18.71
C LEU A 261 -9.04 2.88 -18.13
N GLN A 262 -8.50 1.71 -18.49
CA GLN A 262 -7.15 1.27 -18.11
C GLN A 262 -6.06 2.25 -18.58
N LEU A 263 -6.16 2.75 -19.82
CA LEU A 263 -5.23 3.75 -20.35
C LEU A 263 -5.36 5.10 -19.64
N VAL A 264 -6.58 5.60 -19.46
CA VAL A 264 -6.83 6.89 -18.80
C VAL A 264 -6.28 6.93 -17.38
N VAL A 265 -6.33 5.81 -16.65
CA VAL A 265 -5.75 5.72 -15.29
C VAL A 265 -4.23 5.53 -15.33
N SER A 266 -3.69 4.81 -16.32
CA SER A 266 -2.26 4.46 -16.37
C SER A 266 -1.37 5.54 -17.01
N VAL A 267 -1.85 6.26 -18.03
CA VAL A 267 -1.06 7.27 -18.76
C VAL A 267 -0.61 8.46 -17.89
N PRO A 268 -1.41 8.99 -16.93
CA PRO A 268 -0.97 10.07 -16.05
C PRO A 268 0.32 9.76 -15.26
N PHE A 269 0.63 8.48 -15.00
CA PHE A 269 1.88 8.10 -14.36
C PHE A 269 3.13 8.42 -15.19
N LEU A 270 3.01 8.56 -16.52
CA LEU A 270 4.11 9.03 -17.37
C LEU A 270 4.44 10.49 -17.07
N VAL A 271 3.42 11.34 -16.94
CA VAL A 271 3.58 12.75 -16.56
C VAL A 271 4.18 12.84 -15.16
N PHE A 272 3.73 11.98 -14.26
CA PHE A 272 4.27 11.90 -12.89
C PHE A 272 5.72 11.43 -12.87
N PHE A 273 6.09 10.45 -13.68
CA PHE A 273 7.47 10.02 -13.86
C PHE A 273 8.36 11.18 -14.31
N LEU A 274 7.93 11.97 -15.29
CA LEU A 274 8.68 13.15 -15.75
C LEU A 274 8.79 14.23 -14.66
N SER A 275 7.71 14.46 -13.91
CA SER A 275 7.67 15.45 -12.82
C SER A 275 8.47 15.01 -11.57
N SER A 276 8.70 13.71 -11.38
CA SER A 276 9.47 13.15 -10.26
C SER A 276 10.93 13.65 -10.18
N ARG A 277 11.43 14.28 -11.24
CA ARG A 277 12.76 14.95 -11.25
C ARG A 277 12.86 16.07 -10.23
N TRP A 278 11.75 16.76 -9.99
CA TRP A 278 11.65 17.93 -9.12
C TRP A 278 11.61 17.59 -7.63
N LEU A 279 11.25 16.35 -7.29
CA LEU A 279 11.24 15.86 -5.91
C LEU A 279 12.64 15.96 -5.28
N VAL A 280 12.69 16.26 -3.99
CA VAL A 280 13.94 16.22 -3.22
C VAL A 280 13.98 14.89 -2.47
N GLU A 281 15.18 14.32 -2.34
CA GLU A 281 15.36 13.09 -1.57
C GLU A 281 15.06 13.32 -0.08
N SER A 282 14.75 12.26 0.65
CA SER A 282 14.54 12.34 2.09
C SER A 282 15.78 12.88 2.82
N ALA A 283 15.60 13.95 3.59
CA ALA A 283 16.65 14.48 4.46
C ALA A 283 17.11 13.45 5.52
N ARG A 284 16.19 12.60 6.00
CA ARG A 284 16.52 11.53 6.96
C ARG A 284 17.36 10.43 6.31
N TRP A 285 17.04 10.03 5.09
CA TRP A 285 17.81 9.04 4.34
C TRP A 285 19.25 9.53 4.09
N LEU A 286 19.43 10.82 3.77
CA LEU A 286 20.74 11.44 3.57
C LEU A 286 21.61 11.43 4.83
N ILE A 287 20.99 11.64 6.00
CA ILE A 287 21.69 11.55 7.30
C ILE A 287 22.13 10.12 7.60
N VAL A 288 21.23 9.15 7.40
CA VAL A 288 21.51 7.75 7.72
C VAL A 288 22.58 7.15 6.81
N ASN A 289 22.60 7.53 5.53
CA ASN A 289 23.58 7.03 4.55
C ASN A 289 24.90 7.82 4.53
N ASN A 290 25.11 8.71 5.51
CA ASN A 290 26.36 9.46 5.67
C ASN A 290 26.76 10.25 4.41
N LYS A 291 25.79 10.89 3.75
CA LYS A 291 25.99 11.75 2.58
C LYS A 291 25.78 13.23 2.95
N PRO A 292 26.73 13.84 3.70
CA PRO A 292 26.52 15.17 4.27
C PRO A 292 26.45 16.28 3.20
N GLU A 293 27.23 16.18 2.14
CA GLU A 293 27.23 17.19 1.05
C GLU A 293 25.88 17.25 0.32
N GLU A 294 25.32 16.10 -0.05
CA GLU A 294 24.01 16.01 -0.68
C GLU A 294 22.89 16.48 0.26
N GLY A 295 22.98 16.12 1.55
CA GLY A 295 22.07 16.56 2.62
C GLY A 295 22.05 18.08 2.79
N LEU A 296 23.22 18.70 2.86
CA LEU A 296 23.38 20.13 3.04
C LEU A 296 22.93 20.90 1.80
N LYS A 297 23.24 20.40 0.59
CA LYS A 297 22.73 20.94 -0.67
C LYS A 297 21.20 20.89 -0.75
N ALA A 298 20.59 19.79 -0.29
CA ALA A 298 19.14 19.66 -0.23
C ALA A 298 18.53 20.67 0.76
N LEU A 299 19.07 20.78 1.98
CA LEU A 299 18.61 21.75 2.97
C LEU A 299 18.73 23.19 2.48
N ARG A 300 19.86 23.59 1.88
CA ARG A 300 20.04 24.93 1.31
C ARG A 300 18.99 25.23 0.24
N LYS A 301 18.71 24.26 -0.64
CA LYS A 301 17.67 24.39 -1.66
C LYS A 301 16.30 24.61 -1.01
N VAL A 302 15.96 23.88 0.05
CA VAL A 302 14.69 24.05 0.77
C VAL A 302 14.64 25.41 1.49
N ALA A 303 15.73 25.83 2.12
CA ALA A 303 15.84 27.13 2.79
C ALA A 303 15.58 28.29 1.81
N HIS A 304 16.21 28.22 0.63
CA HIS A 304 16.05 29.22 -0.41
C HIS A 304 14.61 29.29 -0.93
N ILE A 305 13.96 28.14 -1.17
CA ILE A 305 12.55 28.10 -1.62
C ILE A 305 11.60 28.63 -0.53
N ASN A 306 11.93 28.41 0.74
CA ASN A 306 11.16 28.91 1.87
C ASN A 306 11.43 30.38 2.21
N GLY A 307 12.32 31.06 1.48
CA GLY A 307 12.68 32.46 1.73
C GLY A 307 13.59 32.66 2.95
N MET A 308 14.21 31.58 3.45
CA MET A 308 15.13 31.58 4.59
C MET A 308 16.59 31.52 4.13
N GLN A 309 16.97 32.41 3.21
CA GLN A 309 18.31 32.42 2.59
C GLN A 309 19.43 32.56 3.64
N ASN A 310 19.28 33.48 4.60
CA ASN A 310 20.26 33.69 5.67
C ASN A 310 20.48 32.43 6.54
N ALA A 311 19.43 31.67 6.83
CA ALA A 311 19.54 30.41 7.55
C ALA A 311 20.14 29.29 6.67
N GLY A 312 19.83 29.31 5.37
CA GLY A 312 20.44 28.47 4.33
C GLY A 312 21.96 28.63 4.26
N ASP A 313 22.43 29.87 4.21
CA ASP A 313 23.85 30.19 4.07
C ASP A 313 24.62 29.98 5.38
N ALA A 314 23.95 30.15 6.53
CA ALA A 314 24.49 29.82 7.85
C ALA A 314 24.65 28.31 8.09
N LEU A 315 24.02 27.44 7.28
CA LEU A 315 24.22 25.98 7.37
C LEU A 315 25.61 25.59 6.86
N THR A 316 26.51 25.31 7.80
CA THR A 316 27.85 24.78 7.54
C THR A 316 27.93 23.28 7.79
N MET A 317 28.97 22.64 7.24
CA MET A 317 29.25 21.22 7.45
C MET A 317 29.44 20.87 8.93
N GLU A 318 29.97 21.80 9.74
CA GLU A 318 30.12 21.65 11.18
C GLU A 318 28.77 21.54 11.89
N ILE A 319 27.83 22.44 11.58
CA ILE A 319 26.48 22.41 12.16
C ILE A 319 25.77 21.10 11.79
N TRP A 320 25.91 20.66 10.54
CA TRP A 320 25.35 19.38 10.09
C TRP A 320 25.96 18.19 10.84
N ASN A 321 27.29 18.12 10.93
CA ASN A 321 28.00 17.03 11.62
C ASN A 321 27.66 17.01 13.11
N HIS A 322 27.59 18.17 13.76
CA HIS A 322 27.20 18.27 15.16
C HIS A 322 25.75 17.79 15.38
N SER A 323 24.82 18.25 14.55
CA SER A 323 23.40 17.86 14.62
C SER A 323 23.19 16.37 14.38
N THR A 324 23.95 15.78 13.45
CA THR A 324 23.87 14.35 13.12
C THR A 324 24.51 13.47 14.20
N LEU A 325 25.60 13.90 14.82
CA LEU A 325 26.21 13.22 15.98
C LEU A 325 25.28 13.23 17.19
N LEU A 326 24.69 14.39 17.52
CA LEU A 326 23.70 14.50 18.60
C LEU A 326 22.49 13.60 18.36
N TRP A 327 22.00 13.57 17.12
CA TRP A 327 20.90 12.70 16.74
C TRP A 327 21.26 11.22 16.91
N ARG A 328 22.46 10.80 16.49
CA ARG A 328 22.94 9.42 16.61
C ARG A 328 23.11 9.02 18.09
N HIS A 329 23.59 9.91 18.94
CA HIS A 329 23.75 9.69 20.38
C HIS A 329 22.40 9.59 21.11
N ASN A 330 21.44 10.45 20.79
CA ASN A 330 20.08 10.34 21.34
C ASN A 330 19.37 9.05 20.93
N GLN A 331 19.73 8.48 19.77
CA GLN A 331 19.13 7.25 19.30
C GLN A 331 19.72 5.99 19.96
N SER A 332 21.03 5.97 20.24
CA SER A 332 21.66 4.86 20.97
C SER A 332 21.21 4.81 22.43
N THR A 333 21.08 5.97 23.09
CA THR A 333 20.58 6.06 24.47
C THR A 333 19.14 5.57 24.61
N ALA A 334 18.26 5.91 23.66
CA ALA A 334 16.89 5.39 23.61
C ALA A 334 16.82 3.86 23.44
N PHE A 335 17.75 3.24 22.69
CA PHE A 335 17.83 1.79 22.49
C PHE A 335 18.20 1.03 23.76
N TRP A 336 19.26 1.47 24.45
CA TRP A 336 19.75 0.82 25.66
C TRP A 336 18.72 0.88 26.80
N GLU A 337 17.99 1.99 26.93
CA GLU A 337 16.96 2.13 27.96
C GLU A 337 15.66 1.34 27.69
N GLN A 338 15.37 1.01 26.42
CA GLN A 338 14.19 0.24 26.00
C GLN A 338 14.38 -1.28 26.12
N TYR A 339 15.60 -1.80 25.93
CA TYR A 339 15.87 -3.25 25.89
C TYR A 339 16.63 -3.80 27.11
N PHE A 340 17.34 -2.98 27.90
CA PHE A 340 18.05 -3.42 29.10
C PHE A 340 17.70 -2.53 30.31
N PRO A 341 16.73 -2.93 31.16
CA PRO A 341 16.40 -2.22 32.39
C PRO A 341 17.34 -2.66 33.51
N ILE A 342 18.64 -2.37 33.43
CA ILE A 342 19.60 -2.65 34.52
C ILE A 342 20.03 -1.32 35.16
N PRO A 343 20.09 -1.20 36.50
CA PRO A 343 20.55 0.01 37.17
C PRO A 343 21.98 0.38 36.74
N GLY A 344 22.20 1.67 36.48
CA GLY A 344 23.51 2.21 36.06
C GLY A 344 24.66 2.02 37.07
N SER A 345 24.43 1.38 38.22
CA SER A 345 25.46 1.04 39.19
C SER A 345 26.33 -0.17 38.82
N LEU A 346 25.97 -0.94 37.78
CA LEU A 346 26.79 -2.08 37.32
C LEU A 346 27.73 -1.77 36.14
N TRP A 347 27.59 -0.59 35.51
CA TRP A 347 28.44 -0.20 34.37
C TRP A 347 29.67 0.63 34.79
N SER A 348 29.78 1.05 36.06
CA SER A 348 30.96 1.80 36.52
C SER A 348 32.17 0.91 36.86
N SER A 349 32.03 -0.42 36.80
CA SER A 349 33.11 -1.35 37.19
C SER A 349 33.92 -1.92 36.02
N HIS A 350 33.58 -1.61 34.76
CA HIS A 350 34.35 -2.07 33.58
C HIS A 350 34.77 -0.97 32.60
N CYS A 351 34.56 0.30 32.93
CA CYS A 351 35.23 1.41 32.25
C CYS A 351 36.29 2.01 33.18
N HIS A 352 37.45 1.34 33.27
CA HIS A 352 38.64 1.98 33.82
C HIS A 352 39.08 3.08 32.83
N SER A 353 38.78 4.32 33.18
CA SER A 353 39.47 5.50 32.66
C SER A 353 40.92 5.47 33.18
N PRO A 354 41.95 5.64 32.35
CA PRO A 354 43.27 5.95 32.86
C PRO A 354 43.27 7.45 33.22
N LYS A 355 43.40 7.77 34.51
CA LYS A 355 43.80 9.11 34.96
C LYS A 355 45.27 9.09 35.36
N SER A 356 45.95 10.13 34.90
CA SER A 356 47.20 10.74 35.37
C SER A 356 48.48 9.91 35.31
N SER A 357 49.33 10.26 34.35
CA SER A 357 50.75 10.45 34.63
C SER A 357 51.25 11.75 33.97
N SER A 358 51.77 12.58 34.86
CA SER A 358 52.63 13.75 34.69
C SER A 358 53.46 13.85 33.42
N PHE A 359 53.49 15.08 32.92
CA PHE A 359 54.48 15.65 32.02
C PHE A 359 55.88 15.54 32.64
N SER A 360 56.78 14.78 32.01
CA SER A 360 58.23 14.96 32.12
C SER A 360 58.93 14.43 30.88
N THR A 361 59.77 15.30 30.34
CA THR A 361 60.68 15.21 29.19
C THR A 361 61.38 13.87 28.99
N GLU A 362 61.35 13.33 27.77
CA GLU A 362 62.56 12.78 27.15
C GLU A 362 62.45 12.73 25.62
N SER A 363 63.48 13.31 25.00
CA SER A 363 63.67 13.55 23.59
C SER A 363 64.21 12.28 22.91
N TYR A 364 63.62 11.83 21.80
CA TYR A 364 64.37 11.17 20.72
C TYR A 364 63.62 11.31 19.37
N GLY A 365 64.41 11.64 18.34
CA GLY A 365 63.99 12.05 17.01
C GLY A 365 63.60 10.91 16.04
N PRO A 366 63.52 11.21 14.72
CA PRO A 366 62.49 10.69 13.81
C PRO A 366 62.96 9.56 12.86
N SER A 367 62.03 8.71 12.39
CA SER A 367 62.10 8.03 11.08
C SER A 367 60.66 7.66 10.63
N ASN A 368 60.13 8.18 9.52
CA ASN A 368 60.40 7.92 8.09
C ASN A 368 60.02 6.51 7.61
N ASN A 369 58.73 6.20 7.44
CA ASN A 369 58.10 6.02 6.11
C ASN A 369 56.60 5.66 6.21
N PRO A 370 55.80 5.97 5.17
CA PRO A 370 54.36 5.76 5.10
C PRO A 370 54.03 4.33 4.64
N ASP A 371 52.74 3.98 4.68
CA ASP A 371 52.15 2.71 4.22
C ASP A 371 52.05 1.59 5.25
N THR A 372 51.07 1.69 6.15
CA THR A 372 50.07 0.63 6.46
C THR A 372 49.20 1.05 7.65
N PHE A 373 48.08 1.75 7.39
CA PHE A 373 47.03 1.91 8.41
C PHE A 373 46.04 0.75 8.31
N HIS A 374 46.28 -0.30 9.10
CA HIS A 374 45.25 -1.28 9.45
C HIS A 374 44.28 -0.63 10.45
N VAL A 375 43.07 -0.29 9.99
CA VAL A 375 41.94 0.11 10.84
C VAL A 375 41.25 -1.17 11.33
N PRO A 376 41.14 -1.45 12.65
CA PRO A 376 40.30 -2.54 13.12
C PRO A 376 38.83 -2.11 12.96
N GLY A 377 38.17 -2.69 11.96
CA GLY A 377 36.73 -2.62 11.79
C GLY A 377 36.04 -3.44 12.87
N GLY A 378 35.13 -2.81 13.64
CA GLY A 378 34.38 -3.57 14.63
C GLY A 378 33.51 -2.79 15.61
N THR A 379 32.83 -1.71 15.24
CA THR A 379 31.77 -1.14 16.12
C THR A 379 30.70 -0.26 15.43
N PHE A 380 30.56 -0.30 14.09
CA PHE A 380 29.74 0.69 13.37
C PHE A 380 28.26 0.34 13.11
N CYS A 381 27.75 -0.84 13.50
CA CYS A 381 26.45 -1.31 12.99
C CYS A 381 25.19 -1.04 13.86
N PHE A 382 25.29 -0.70 15.14
CA PHE A 382 24.10 -0.79 16.01
C PHE A 382 23.14 0.42 16.01
N GLY A 383 23.58 1.60 15.57
CA GLY A 383 22.73 2.80 15.51
C GLY A 383 21.69 2.80 14.38
N GLN A 384 21.86 1.96 13.36
CA GLN A 384 20.92 1.83 12.23
C GLN A 384 19.59 1.15 12.62
N HIS A 385 19.55 0.38 13.71
CA HIS A 385 18.44 -0.51 14.00
C HIS A 385 17.14 0.19 14.47
N VAL A 386 17.21 1.38 15.08
CA VAL A 386 16.01 2.05 15.67
C VAL A 386 15.29 2.98 14.68
N CYS A 387 15.99 3.58 13.72
CA CYS A 387 15.33 4.25 12.60
C CYS A 387 14.77 3.25 11.61
N ALA A 388 15.56 2.20 11.35
CA ALA A 388 15.09 1.05 10.61
C ALA A 388 13.88 0.41 11.29
N SER A 389 13.76 0.38 12.62
CA SER A 389 12.60 -0.22 13.28
C SER A 389 11.28 0.52 13.03
N ARG A 390 11.23 1.86 12.98
CA ARG A 390 9.97 2.59 12.67
C ARG A 390 9.59 2.53 11.19
N ALA A 391 10.57 2.64 10.28
CA ALA A 391 10.30 2.51 8.85
C ALA A 391 9.98 1.06 8.46
N ARG A 392 10.69 0.08 9.05
CA ARG A 392 10.36 -1.36 8.91
C ARG A 392 9.05 -1.70 9.59
N ALA A 393 8.68 -1.10 10.72
CA ALA A 393 7.38 -1.31 11.35
C ALA A 393 6.25 -0.78 10.46
N LEU A 394 6.37 0.43 9.91
CA LEU A 394 5.39 0.92 8.92
C LEU A 394 5.35 0.04 7.66
N GLY A 395 6.51 -0.44 7.18
CA GLY A 395 6.58 -1.42 6.10
C GLY A 395 5.86 -2.72 6.44
N LEU A 396 6.08 -3.27 7.64
CA LEU A 396 5.48 -4.50 8.12
C LEU A 396 3.97 -4.35 8.37
N ASP A 397 3.52 -3.22 8.91
CA ASP A 397 2.11 -2.86 9.05
C ASP A 397 1.43 -2.79 7.68
N THR A 398 2.08 -2.16 6.69
CA THR A 398 1.52 -2.11 5.34
C THR A 398 1.47 -3.48 4.68
N VAL A 399 2.42 -4.38 4.95
CA VAL A 399 2.39 -5.77 4.47
C VAL A 399 1.28 -6.56 5.16
N ALA A 400 1.17 -6.47 6.49
CA ALA A 400 0.13 -7.14 7.27
C ALA A 400 -1.27 -6.69 6.85
N GLY A 401 -1.46 -5.39 6.62
CA GLY A 401 -2.71 -4.82 6.11
C GLY A 401 -3.08 -5.27 4.69
N ARG A 402 -2.16 -5.87 3.93
CA ARG A 402 -2.41 -6.36 2.55
C ARG A 402 -2.69 -7.86 2.48
N CYS A 403 -2.43 -8.62 3.54
CA CYS A 403 -2.81 -10.03 3.61
C CYS A 403 -4.33 -10.22 3.46
N GLY A 404 -5.13 -9.40 4.18
CA GLY A 404 -6.59 -9.44 4.09
C GLY A 404 -7.12 -9.23 2.67
N PRO A 405 -6.80 -8.09 2.01
CA PRO A 405 -7.19 -7.83 0.62
C PRO A 405 -6.70 -8.86 -0.40
N THR A 406 -5.58 -9.54 -0.15
CA THR A 406 -5.07 -10.60 -1.06
C THR A 406 -5.94 -11.85 -0.98
N VAL A 407 -6.36 -12.21 0.23
CA VAL A 407 -7.19 -13.40 0.51
C VAL A 407 -8.66 -13.12 0.23
N ALA A 408 -9.12 -11.87 0.32
CA ALA A 408 -10.53 -11.52 0.19
C ALA A 408 -11.17 -11.96 -1.15
N PRO A 409 -10.62 -11.68 -2.35
CA PRO A 409 -11.22 -12.16 -3.59
C PRO A 409 -11.24 -13.69 -3.70
N LEU A 410 -10.24 -14.38 -3.14
CA LEU A 410 -10.22 -15.84 -3.07
C LEU A 410 -11.34 -16.37 -2.17
N LEU A 411 -11.59 -15.73 -1.02
CA LEU A 411 -12.71 -16.10 -0.15
C LEU A 411 -14.05 -15.93 -0.86
N MET A 412 -14.20 -14.94 -1.73
CA MET A 412 -15.41 -14.76 -2.53
C MET A 412 -15.64 -15.89 -3.54
N THR A 413 -14.63 -16.69 -3.90
CA THR A 413 -14.84 -17.88 -4.74
C THR A 413 -15.61 -18.98 -4.00
N LEU A 414 -15.61 -18.98 -2.66
CA LEU A 414 -16.40 -19.93 -1.87
C LEU A 414 -17.92 -19.69 -2.00
N MET A 415 -18.34 -18.54 -2.55
CA MET A 415 -19.76 -18.31 -2.90
C MET A 415 -20.31 -19.33 -3.89
N VAL A 416 -19.45 -19.94 -4.72
CA VAL A 416 -19.86 -20.98 -5.67
C VAL A 416 -20.36 -22.23 -4.95
N TYR A 417 -19.80 -22.53 -3.76
CA TYR A 417 -20.18 -23.70 -2.97
C TYR A 417 -21.23 -23.36 -1.92
N LEU A 418 -21.02 -22.28 -1.16
CA LEU A 418 -21.90 -21.85 -0.08
C LEU A 418 -22.02 -20.31 -0.08
N PRO A 419 -23.20 -19.75 -0.43
CA PRO A 419 -23.40 -18.31 -0.53
C PRO A 419 -23.18 -17.54 0.79
N THR A 420 -23.42 -18.17 1.93
CA THR A 420 -23.38 -17.54 3.27
C THR A 420 -21.98 -17.51 3.89
N LEU A 421 -21.08 -18.38 3.45
CA LEU A 421 -19.83 -18.66 4.15
C LEU A 421 -18.82 -17.48 4.11
N PRO A 422 -18.61 -16.76 3.00
CA PRO A 422 -17.72 -15.59 2.98
C PRO A 422 -18.19 -14.48 3.94
N TRP A 423 -19.49 -14.25 4.06
CA TRP A 423 -20.05 -13.25 4.97
C TRP A 423 -19.80 -13.58 6.44
N ILE A 424 -19.92 -14.86 6.82
CA ILE A 424 -19.59 -15.31 8.18
C ILE A 424 -18.10 -15.09 8.45
N ILE A 425 -17.22 -15.46 7.51
CA ILE A 425 -15.77 -15.26 7.64
C ILE A 425 -15.45 -13.77 7.82
N TYR A 426 -15.99 -12.90 6.98
CA TYR A 426 -15.77 -11.45 7.09
C TYR A 426 -16.36 -10.85 8.37
N GLY A 427 -17.38 -11.45 8.98
CA GLY A 427 -17.92 -11.02 10.28
C GLY A 427 -17.09 -11.48 11.47
N VAL A 428 -16.65 -12.75 11.48
CA VAL A 428 -15.96 -13.36 12.63
C VAL A 428 -14.52 -12.86 12.76
N PHE A 429 -13.78 -12.69 11.66
CA PHE A 429 -12.37 -12.27 11.70
C PHE A 429 -12.15 -10.91 12.38
N PRO A 430 -12.91 -9.84 12.05
CA PRO A 430 -12.80 -8.55 12.74
C PRO A 430 -13.17 -8.62 14.22
N ILE A 431 -14.13 -9.47 14.62
CA ILE A 431 -14.50 -9.66 16.04
C ILE A 431 -13.33 -10.28 16.80
N ILE A 432 -12.72 -11.34 16.25
CA ILE A 432 -11.53 -11.97 16.84
C ILE A 432 -10.39 -10.95 16.91
N ALA A 433 -10.13 -10.19 15.84
CA ALA A 433 -9.10 -9.15 15.85
C ALA A 433 -9.36 -8.08 16.91
N GLY A 434 -10.62 -7.63 17.07
CA GLY A 434 -11.03 -6.69 18.12
C GLY A 434 -10.85 -7.25 19.53
N LEU A 435 -11.11 -8.54 19.75
CA LEU A 435 -10.83 -9.21 21.02
C LEU A 435 -9.33 -9.29 21.32
N VAL A 436 -8.50 -9.53 20.30
CA VAL A 436 -7.03 -9.51 20.45
C VAL A 436 -6.52 -8.12 20.85
N VAL A 437 -7.14 -7.05 20.34
CA VAL A 437 -6.80 -5.66 20.72
C VAL A 437 -7.00 -5.40 22.21
N LEU A 438 -7.94 -6.09 22.89
CA LEU A 438 -8.13 -5.96 24.34
C LEU A 438 -6.95 -6.50 25.18
N PHE A 439 -6.11 -7.36 24.60
CA PHE A 439 -4.88 -7.84 25.23
C PHE A 439 -3.71 -6.88 25.06
N LEU A 440 -3.85 -5.81 24.25
CA LEU A 440 -2.84 -4.77 24.19
C LEU A 440 -2.88 -3.99 25.52
N PRO A 441 -1.73 -3.76 26.17
CA PRO A 441 -1.68 -3.01 27.41
C PRO A 441 -2.27 -1.62 27.20
N GLU A 442 -3.30 -1.29 27.97
CA GLU A 442 -4.01 -0.02 27.86
C GLU A 442 -3.07 1.13 28.23
N THR A 443 -2.82 2.03 27.28
CA THR A 443 -1.97 3.23 27.42
C THR A 443 -2.73 4.43 27.97
N ARG A 444 -3.96 4.22 28.44
CA ARG A 444 -4.84 5.26 28.96
C ARG A 444 -4.20 5.90 30.20
N ASP A 445 -4.17 7.23 30.20
CA ASP A 445 -3.58 8.09 31.24
C ASP A 445 -2.05 8.06 31.37
N LEU A 446 -1.34 7.39 30.46
CA LEU A 446 0.11 7.55 30.31
C LEU A 446 0.38 8.63 29.25
N PRO A 447 1.13 9.71 29.54
CA PRO A 447 1.51 10.68 28.53
C PRO A 447 2.24 9.96 27.39
N LEU A 448 1.87 10.21 26.14
CA LEU A 448 2.58 9.67 24.99
C LEU A 448 4.06 10.05 25.14
N LEU A 449 4.95 9.06 25.21
CA LEU A 449 6.37 9.31 25.43
C LEU A 449 7.01 9.76 24.12
N ASP A 450 6.87 11.04 23.83
CA ASP A 450 7.48 11.69 22.68
C ASP A 450 8.97 12.00 22.92
N THR A 451 9.40 12.01 24.18
CA THR A 451 10.76 12.39 24.60
C THR A 451 11.39 11.37 25.55
N ILE A 452 12.71 11.13 25.42
CA ILE A 452 13.50 10.31 26.36
C ILE A 452 13.44 10.90 27.79
N HIS A 453 13.29 12.22 27.92
CA HIS A 453 13.09 12.87 29.22
C HIS A 453 11.78 12.47 29.89
N ASP A 454 10.71 12.27 29.12
CA ASP A 454 9.42 11.80 29.62
C ASP A 454 9.50 10.33 30.04
N MET A 455 10.33 9.52 29.36
CA MET A 455 10.67 8.14 29.79
C MET A 455 11.36 8.14 31.14
N LYS A 456 12.39 8.98 31.31
CA LYS A 456 13.13 9.10 32.57
C LYS A 456 12.22 9.51 33.73
N LYS A 457 11.40 10.53 33.53
CA LYS A 457 10.49 11.06 34.56
C LYS A 457 9.46 10.02 34.97
N ASN A 458 8.86 9.30 34.00
CA ASN A 458 7.88 8.27 34.30
C ASN A 458 8.51 7.05 35.00
N LYS A 459 9.74 6.68 34.63
CA LYS A 459 10.51 5.59 35.25
C LYS A 459 10.97 5.93 36.68
N GLU A 460 11.29 7.19 36.97
CA GLU A 460 11.56 7.66 38.34
C GLU A 460 10.30 7.70 39.20
N VAL A 461 9.16 8.16 38.66
CA VAL A 461 7.87 8.14 39.35
C VAL A 461 7.46 6.71 39.68
N SER A 462 7.55 5.79 38.73
CA SER A 462 7.21 4.36 38.93
C SER A 462 8.15 3.67 39.95
N ARG A 463 9.44 4.03 39.97
CA ARG A 463 10.39 3.54 40.99
C ARG A 463 10.04 4.03 42.39
N LYS A 464 9.72 5.32 42.54
CA LYS A 464 9.28 5.90 43.82
C LYS A 464 7.98 5.29 44.32
N VAL A 465 7.02 5.03 43.43
CA VAL A 465 5.75 4.35 43.79
C VAL A 465 6.01 2.93 44.30
N ASN A 466 6.94 2.19 43.68
CA ASN A 466 7.32 0.85 44.13
C ASN A 466 8.08 0.86 45.47
N GLU A 467 8.96 1.84 45.71
CA GLU A 467 9.63 2.03 47.00
C GLU A 467 8.66 2.40 48.13
N ILE A 468 7.64 3.23 47.84
CA ILE A 468 6.60 3.56 48.82
C ILE A 468 5.75 2.30 49.13
N ASN A 469 5.37 1.53 48.11
CA ASN A 469 4.58 0.31 48.29
C ASN A 469 5.33 -0.80 49.03
N SER A 470 6.66 -0.90 48.87
CA SER A 470 7.48 -1.84 49.65
C SER A 470 7.62 -1.37 51.11
N SER A 471 7.81 -0.07 51.34
CA SER A 471 7.90 0.53 52.69
C SER A 471 6.61 0.37 53.50
N VAL A 472 5.45 0.52 52.86
CA VAL A 472 4.12 0.29 53.46
C VAL A 472 3.86 -1.20 53.76
N ARG A 473 4.49 -2.11 53.01
CA ARG A 473 4.36 -3.55 53.24
C ARG A 473 5.23 -4.05 54.40
N VAL A 474 6.34 -3.37 54.68
CA VAL A 474 7.26 -3.69 55.80
C VAL A 474 6.76 -3.14 57.14
N THR A 475 5.94 -2.09 57.14
CA THR A 475 5.38 -1.47 58.37
C THR A 475 4.07 -2.11 58.87
N LYS A 476 3.54 -3.12 58.15
CA LYS A 476 2.31 -3.86 58.49
C LYS A 476 2.55 -5.26 59.10
N ILE A 477 3.78 -5.56 59.54
CA ILE A 477 4.13 -6.82 60.21
C ILE A 477 4.41 -6.55 61.68
#